data_AF-A0A926PFY9-F1
#
_entry.id   AF-A0A926PFY9-F1
#
_cell.length_a   1.000
_cell.length_b   1.000
_cell.length_c   1.000
_cell.angle_alpha   90.00
_cell.angle_beta   90.00
_cell.angle_gamma   90.00
#
_symmetry.space_group_name_H-M   'P 1'
#
loop_
_entity.id
_entity.type
_entity.pdbx_description
1 polymer ?
#
loop_
_entity_poly.entity_id
_entity_poly.type
_entity_poly.pdbx_seq_one_letter_code
_entity_poly.pdbx_strand_id
1 'polypeptide(L)'
;MNTQEIFYLNKLRCEVAMQQALKSWQPKPQFEGVECPRCQSRKIVKDGSPGGTRRYFCNGCRRAFKERPKIECHCLIPGQQPHCQDCPQFKEFLALVEQKVDGLRGLNQQELQSLLSPS
;
A
#
# COMPACT_ATOMS: atom_id res chain seq x y z
N MET A 1 34.29 6.54 -9.64
CA MET A 1 33.07 7.30 -9.33
C MET A 1 33.23 7.95 -7.98
N ASN A 2 32.93 9.24 -7.88
CA ASN A 2 32.86 9.92 -6.60
C ASN A 2 31.53 9.57 -5.88
N THR A 3 31.41 9.90 -4.59
CA THR A 3 30.21 9.63 -3.79
C THR A 3 28.96 10.38 -4.27
N GLN A 4 29.11 11.58 -4.84
CA GLN A 4 28.00 12.36 -5.42
C GLN A 4 27.45 11.70 -6.70
N GLU A 5 28.32 11.15 -7.55
CA GLU A 5 27.95 10.43 -8.77
C GLU A 5 27.18 9.16 -8.43
N ILE A 6 27.63 8.40 -7.43
CA ILE A 6 26.94 7.20 -6.96
C ILE A 6 25.56 7.55 -6.41
N PHE A 7 25.46 8.60 -5.60
CA PHE A 7 24.18 9.09 -5.07
C PHE A 7 23.22 9.50 -6.19
N TYR A 8 23.71 10.28 -7.15
CA TYR A 8 22.93 10.72 -8.30
C TYR A 8 22.44 9.55 -9.16
N LEU A 9 23.32 8.57 -9.42
CA LEU A 9 22.96 7.39 -10.19
C LEU A 9 21.90 6.54 -9.48
N ASN A 10 22.03 6.35 -8.15
CA ASN A 10 21.02 5.65 -7.37
C ASN A 10 19.69 6.40 -7.34
N LYS A 11 19.71 7.74 -7.26
CA LYS A 11 18.51 8.57 -7.37
C LYS A 11 17.80 8.34 -8.71
N LEU A 12 18.53 8.37 -9.84
CA LEU A 12 17.95 8.11 -11.16
C LEU A 12 17.32 6.71 -11.25
N ARG A 13 18.00 5.68 -10.71
CA ARG A 13 17.46 4.32 -10.67
C ARG A 13 16.14 4.26 -9.89
N CYS A 14 16.08 4.90 -8.73
CA CYS A 14 14.86 4.98 -7.93
C CYS A 14 13.73 5.71 -8.69
N GLU A 15 14.02 6.82 -9.36
CA GLU A 15 13.02 7.56 -10.14
C GLU A 15 12.45 6.73 -11.30
N VAL A 16 13.32 6.10 -12.10
CA VAL A 16 12.89 5.20 -13.20
C VAL A 16 12.10 4.01 -12.66
N ALA A 17 12.58 3.37 -11.60
CA ALA A 17 11.90 2.24 -10.97
C ALA A 17 10.50 2.61 -10.49
N MET A 18 10.36 3.77 -9.83
CA MET A 18 9.07 4.28 -9.38
C MET A 18 8.11 4.53 -10.55
N GLN A 19 8.58 5.17 -11.63
CA GLN A 19 7.74 5.39 -12.82
C GLN A 19 7.31 4.08 -13.47
N GLN A 20 8.21 3.12 -13.62
CA GLN A 20 7.90 1.81 -14.20
C GLN A 20 6.94 1.02 -13.31
N ALA A 21 7.16 1.03 -11.99
CA ALA A 21 6.28 0.39 -11.02
C ALA A 21 4.87 0.97 -11.13
N LEU A 22 4.73 2.30 -11.09
CA LEU A 22 3.44 3.00 -11.22
C LEU A 22 2.73 2.69 -12.54
N LYS A 23 3.44 2.62 -13.68
CA LYS A 23 2.84 2.24 -14.97
C LYS A 23 2.25 0.83 -14.97
N SER A 24 2.94 -0.12 -14.34
CA SER A 24 2.48 -1.51 -14.24
C SER A 24 1.57 -1.79 -13.04
N TRP A 25 1.39 -0.81 -12.16
CA TRP A 25 0.69 -0.98 -10.90
C TRP A 25 -0.82 -1.04 -11.12
N GLN A 26 -1.43 -2.13 -10.67
CA GLN A 26 -2.88 -2.28 -10.67
C GLN A 26 -3.37 -2.35 -9.23
N PRO A 27 -3.72 -1.21 -8.62
CA PRO A 27 -4.18 -1.22 -7.25
C PRO A 27 -5.55 -1.89 -7.14
N LYS A 28 -5.67 -2.87 -6.25
CA LYS A 28 -6.96 -3.46 -5.86
C LYS A 28 -7.28 -3.03 -4.44
N PRO A 29 -8.53 -2.59 -4.14
CA PRO A 29 -8.95 -2.35 -2.77
C PRO A 29 -8.68 -3.59 -1.93
N GLN A 30 -7.81 -3.47 -0.92
CA GLN A 30 -7.56 -4.55 0.04
C GLN A 30 -8.30 -4.28 1.34
N PHE A 31 -8.85 -5.34 1.93
CA PHE A 31 -9.53 -5.26 3.21
C PHE A 31 -8.53 -5.45 4.34
N GLU A 32 -8.29 -4.41 5.14
CA GLU A 32 -7.44 -4.48 6.32
C GLU A 32 -8.30 -4.40 7.58
N GLY A 33 -8.35 -5.45 8.39
CA GLY A 33 -9.03 -5.39 9.68
C GLY A 33 -10.55 -5.16 9.64
N VAL A 34 -11.08 -4.69 10.77
CA VAL A 34 -12.52 -4.60 11.07
C VAL A 34 -12.75 -3.35 11.94
N GLU A 35 -13.57 -2.41 11.49
CA GLU A 35 -13.92 -1.19 12.24
C GLU A 35 -15.43 -1.06 12.47
N CYS A 36 -15.82 -0.40 13.56
CA CYS A 36 -17.24 -0.23 13.82
C CYS A 36 -17.85 0.78 12.85
N PRO A 37 -18.93 0.43 12.11
CA PRO A 37 -19.53 1.35 11.12
C PRO A 37 -20.17 2.59 11.75
N ARG A 38 -20.28 2.65 13.08
CA ARG A 38 -20.87 3.77 13.82
C ARG A 38 -19.87 4.71 14.47
N CYS A 39 -18.71 4.20 14.89
CA CYS A 39 -17.74 4.97 15.68
C CYS A 39 -16.29 4.75 15.26
N GLN A 40 -16.05 3.97 14.19
CA GLN A 40 -14.73 3.63 13.65
C GLN A 40 -13.77 2.94 14.64
N SER A 41 -14.24 2.59 15.84
CA SER A 41 -13.45 1.85 16.81
C SER A 41 -13.11 0.45 16.28
N ARG A 42 -11.83 0.09 16.34
CA ARG A 42 -11.27 -1.24 16.03
C ARG A 42 -11.51 -2.28 17.13
N LYS A 43 -12.10 -1.88 18.27
CA LYS A 43 -12.41 -2.77 19.40
C LYS A 43 -13.65 -3.63 19.11
N ILE A 44 -13.56 -4.52 18.13
CA ILE A 44 -14.64 -5.42 17.73
C ILE A 44 -14.31 -6.84 18.16
N VAL A 45 -15.23 -7.47 18.88
CA VAL A 45 -15.16 -8.88 19.29
C VAL A 45 -16.21 -9.69 18.54
N LYS A 46 -15.92 -10.98 18.32
CA LYS A 46 -16.95 -11.92 17.88
C LYS A 46 -17.92 -12.14 19.04
N ASP A 47 -19.19 -11.90 18.79
CA ASP A 47 -20.28 -12.09 19.75
C ASP A 47 -21.26 -13.08 19.11
N GLY A 48 -21.17 -14.35 19.50
CA GLY A 48 -21.91 -15.44 18.89
C GLY A 48 -23.08 -15.87 19.75
N SER A 49 -24.31 -15.57 19.31
CA SER A 49 -25.51 -16.22 19.85
C SER A 49 -25.73 -17.58 19.16
N PRO A 50 -26.03 -18.68 19.89
CA PRO A 50 -26.32 -19.99 19.30
C PRO A 50 -27.44 -19.98 18.24
N GLY A 51 -28.36 -19.00 18.27
CA GLY A 51 -29.49 -18.83 17.36
C GLY A 51 -29.27 -17.93 16.13
N GLY A 52 -28.01 -17.55 15.82
CA GLY A 52 -27.63 -17.15 14.45
C GLY A 52 -27.91 -15.72 13.98
N THR A 53 -28.24 -14.73 14.82
CA THR A 53 -28.62 -13.40 14.31
C THR A 53 -27.66 -12.24 14.56
N ARG A 54 -26.67 -12.31 15.47
CA ARG A 54 -25.64 -11.26 15.66
C ARG A 54 -24.28 -11.92 15.82
N ARG A 55 -23.22 -11.36 15.20
CA ARG A 55 -21.88 -12.00 15.10
C ARG A 55 -20.73 -11.14 15.61
N TYR A 56 -20.93 -9.82 15.71
CA TYR A 56 -19.88 -8.88 16.07
C TYR A 56 -20.41 -7.84 17.05
N PHE A 57 -19.60 -7.48 18.04
CA PHE A 57 -19.89 -6.45 19.03
C PHE A 57 -18.74 -5.45 19.13
N CYS A 58 -19.03 -4.16 19.09
CA CYS A 58 -18.05 -3.10 19.29
C CYS A 58 -18.01 -2.68 20.77
N ASN A 59 -16.87 -2.86 21.43
CA ASN A 59 -16.63 -2.41 22.80
C ASN A 59 -16.52 -0.88 22.93
N GLY A 60 -16.29 -0.15 21.83
CA GLY A 60 -16.22 1.31 21.84
C GLY A 60 -17.58 1.96 22.02
N CYS A 61 -18.56 1.59 21.18
CA CYS A 61 -19.92 2.16 21.25
C CYS A 61 -20.97 1.20 21.83
N ARG A 62 -20.56 0.03 22.31
CA ARG A 62 -21.42 -1.02 22.92
C ARG A 62 -22.59 -1.45 22.02
N ARG A 63 -22.31 -1.74 20.74
CA ARG A 63 -23.33 -2.15 19.77
C ARG A 63 -22.93 -3.41 19.03
N ALA A 64 -23.93 -4.25 18.75
CA ALA A 64 -23.80 -5.45 17.94
C ALA A 64 -24.25 -5.25 16.48
N PHE A 65 -23.65 -5.97 15.55
CA PHE A 65 -23.99 -5.97 14.12
C PHE A 65 -23.80 -7.36 13.50
N LYS A 66 -24.47 -7.57 12.36
CA LYS A 66 -24.52 -8.87 11.66
C LYS A 66 -23.41 -9.02 10.62
N GLU A 67 -23.22 -7.97 9.84
CA GLU A 67 -22.23 -7.91 8.77
C GLU A 67 -20.83 -7.79 9.37
N ARG A 68 -19.83 -8.41 8.75
CA ARG A 68 -18.44 -8.18 9.11
C ARG A 68 -18.06 -6.81 8.54
N PRO A 69 -17.87 -5.77 9.35
CA PRO A 69 -17.42 -4.51 8.80
C PRO A 69 -15.96 -4.66 8.42
N LYS A 70 -15.57 -4.05 7.31
CA LYS A 70 -14.22 -4.16 6.77
C LYS A 70 -13.70 -2.74 6.55
N ILE A 71 -12.41 -2.52 6.79
CA ILE A 71 -11.77 -1.30 6.32
C ILE A 71 -11.26 -1.62 4.92
N GLU A 72 -11.61 -0.79 3.95
CA GLU A 72 -10.96 -0.81 2.65
C GLU A 72 -9.78 0.16 2.72
N CYS A 73 -8.58 -0.33 2.46
CA CYS A 73 -7.47 0.55 2.21
C CYS A 73 -7.67 1.19 0.82
N HIS A 74 -7.83 2.51 0.80
CA HIS A 74 -8.06 3.30 -0.41
C HIS A 74 -6.75 3.84 -1.01
N CYS A 75 -5.61 3.27 -0.63
CA CYS A 75 -4.28 3.68 -1.07
C CYS A 75 -3.97 3.19 -2.49
N LEU A 76 -4.76 3.69 -3.44
CA LEU A 76 -4.57 3.42 -4.86
C LEU A 76 -3.19 3.87 -5.35
N ILE A 77 -2.72 5.00 -4.81
CA ILE A 77 -1.40 5.56 -5.08
C ILE A 77 -0.72 5.85 -3.74
N PRO A 78 0.53 5.37 -3.53
CA PRO A 78 1.29 5.65 -2.32
C PRO A 78 1.45 7.14 -2.01
N GLY A 79 1.37 7.51 -0.74
CA GLY A 79 1.61 8.88 -0.27
C GLY A 79 0.48 9.89 -0.53
N GLN A 80 -0.60 9.50 -1.21
CA GLN A 80 -1.76 10.36 -1.48
C GLN A 80 -2.75 10.45 -0.29
N GLN A 81 -2.75 9.47 0.60
CA GLN A 81 -3.61 9.44 1.79
C GLN A 81 -2.78 9.14 3.05
N PRO A 82 -3.18 9.66 4.23
CA PRO A 82 -2.51 9.35 5.49
C PRO A 82 -2.60 7.85 5.78
N HIS A 83 -1.59 7.32 6.48
CA HIS A 83 -1.51 5.91 6.89
C HIS A 83 -1.41 4.87 5.77
N CYS A 84 -1.19 5.26 4.50
CA CYS A 84 -0.98 4.28 3.42
C CYS A 84 0.20 3.33 3.65
N GLN A 85 1.20 3.76 4.42
CA GLN A 85 2.33 2.92 4.80
C GLN A 85 1.94 1.69 5.64
N ASP A 86 0.79 1.76 6.32
CA ASP A 86 0.29 0.68 7.16
C ASP A 86 -0.42 -0.38 6.30
N CYS A 87 -0.88 -0.03 5.10
CA CYS A 87 -1.60 -0.95 4.23
C CYS A 87 -0.71 -2.05 3.63
N PRO A 88 -1.18 -3.32 3.61
CA PRO A 88 -0.44 -4.43 3.00
C PRO A 88 -0.11 -4.20 1.52
N GLN A 89 -1.02 -3.56 0.80
CA GLN A 89 -0.86 -3.20 -0.60
C GLN A 89 0.33 -2.26 -0.85
N PHE A 90 0.64 -1.37 0.08
CA PHE A 90 1.82 -0.51 -0.05
C PHE A 90 3.12 -1.33 0.05
N LYS A 91 3.15 -2.38 0.89
CA LYS A 91 4.30 -3.28 0.97
C LYS A 91 4.50 -4.07 -0.32
N GLU A 92 3.41 -4.53 -0.94
CA GLU A 92 3.46 -5.17 -2.27
C GLU A 92 4.01 -4.21 -3.34
N PHE A 93 3.59 -2.94 -3.30
CA PHE A 93 4.12 -1.92 -4.20
C PHE A 93 5.62 -1.67 -3.97
N LEU A 94 6.07 -1.58 -2.71
CA LEU A 94 7.51 -1.42 -2.41
C LEU A 94 8.33 -2.60 -2.94
N ALA A 95 7.85 -3.84 -2.81
CA ALA A 95 8.52 -5.00 -3.37
C ALA A 95 8.63 -4.93 -4.90
N LEU A 96 7.61 -4.39 -5.59
CA LEU A 96 7.66 -4.14 -7.02
C LEU A 96 8.72 -3.07 -7.36
N VAL A 97 8.80 -1.99 -6.60
CA VAL A 97 9.82 -0.94 -6.79
C VAL A 97 11.22 -1.51 -6.60
N GLU A 98 11.45 -2.28 -5.54
CA GLU A 98 12.74 -2.96 -5.29
C GLU A 98 13.14 -3.86 -6.46
N GLN A 99 12.21 -4.68 -6.95
CA GLN A 99 12.43 -5.51 -8.14
C GLN A 99 12.85 -4.68 -9.36
N LYS A 100 12.21 -3.52 -9.59
CA LYS A 100 12.58 -2.63 -10.70
C LYS A 100 13.96 -2.01 -10.49
N VAL A 101 14.27 -1.55 -9.27
CA VAL A 101 15.60 -0.99 -8.94
C VAL A 101 16.70 -2.02 -9.21
N ASP A 102 16.49 -3.27 -8.81
CA ASP A 102 17.46 -4.34 -9.03
C ASP A 102 17.71 -4.61 -10.51
N GLY A 103 16.66 -4.56 -11.34
CA GLY A 103 16.78 -4.65 -12.80
C GLY A 103 17.56 -3.50 -13.45
N LEU A 104 17.71 -2.36 -12.77
CA LEU A 104 18.38 -1.15 -13.28
C LEU A 104 19.83 -1.00 -12.79
N ARG A 105 20.33 -1.90 -11.92
CA ARG A 105 21.69 -1.80 -11.35
C ARG A 105 22.79 -1.82 -12.42
N GLY A 106 22.57 -2.49 -13.54
CA GLY A 106 23.53 -2.59 -14.65
C GLY A 106 23.57 -1.37 -15.56
N LEU A 107 22.58 -0.46 -15.48
CA LEU A 107 22.45 0.66 -16.40
C LEU A 107 23.31 1.86 -15.97
N ASN A 108 23.80 2.57 -16.98
CA ASN A 108 24.51 3.83 -16.87
C ASN A 108 23.55 5.03 -16.86
N GLN A 109 24.10 6.23 -16.64
CA GLN A 109 23.32 7.46 -16.52
C GLN A 109 22.51 7.80 -17.78
N GLN A 110 23.08 7.67 -18.98
CA GLN A 110 22.41 8.03 -20.23
C GLN A 110 21.24 7.08 -20.52
N GLU A 111 21.42 5.78 -20.26
CA GLU A 111 20.37 4.77 -20.40
C GLU A 111 19.21 5.06 -19.45
N LEU A 112 19.50 5.37 -18.18
CA LEU A 112 18.48 5.72 -17.18
C LEU A 112 17.71 6.99 -17.54
N GLN A 113 18.40 8.03 -18.03
CA GLN A 113 17.76 9.28 -18.45
C GLN A 113 16.83 9.08 -19.65
N SER A 114 17.21 8.22 -20.59
CA SER A 114 16.39 7.87 -21.75
C SER A 114 15.08 7.18 -21.35
N LEU A 115 15.08 6.44 -20.23
CA LEU A 115 13.88 5.78 -19.69
C LEU A 115 12.94 6.75 -18.96
N LEU A 116 13.43 7.86 -18.40
CA LEU A 116 12.62 8.87 -17.71
C LEU A 116 11.84 9.76 -18.68
N SER A 117 12.40 10.01 -19.86
CA SER A 117 11.83 10.89 -20.89
C SER A 117 11.70 10.13 -22.20
N PRO A 118 10.74 9.20 -22.32
CA PRO A 118 10.51 8.51 -23.59
C PRO A 118 10.02 9.54 -24.63
N SER A 119 10.75 9.63 -25.74
CA SER A 119 10.40 10.41 -26.93
C SER A 119 9.04 10.07 -27.50
#